data_AF-A0A2A4RAF8-F1
#
_entry.id   AF-A0A2A4RAF8-F1
#
_cell.length_a   1.000
_cell.length_b   1.000
_cell.length_c   1.000
_cell.angle_alpha   90.00
_cell.angle_beta   90.00
_cell.angle_gamma   90.00
#
_symmetry.space_group_name_H-M   'P 1'
#
loop_
_entity.id
_entity.type
_entity.pdbx_description
1 polymer ?
#
loop_
_entity_poly.entity_id
_entity_poly.type
_entity_poly.pdbx_seq_one_letter_code
_entity_poly.pdbx_strand_id
1 'polypeptide(L)'
;MTELMREPLHETTRKTRRNLLFISLIGFTMTLGGITPKKVDALGIEVTDINKANLLIIAFFIIGYLLLSFSIFVRNDIVNFMIKAPHMKRHMKSNMLLRLWFEAGLPVIVGAFSLTFLLKQIWF
;
A
#
# COMPACT_ATOMS: atom_id res chain seq x y z
N MET A 1 -17.35 -14.16 20.16
CA MET A 1 -16.82 -12.96 20.86
C MET A 1 -15.29 -12.96 21.01
N THR A 2 -14.54 -13.71 20.19
CA THR A 2 -13.06 -13.88 20.32
C THR A 2 -12.23 -13.21 19.21
N GLU A 3 -12.85 -12.80 18.09
CA GLU A 3 -12.09 -12.28 16.94
C GLU A 3 -11.46 -10.90 17.17
N LEU A 4 -12.15 -10.00 17.90
CA LEU A 4 -11.65 -8.65 18.19
C LEU A 4 -10.38 -8.63 19.07
N MET A 5 -10.07 -9.74 19.77
CA MET A 5 -8.88 -9.83 20.61
C MET A 5 -7.64 -10.34 19.87
N ARG A 6 -7.79 -10.90 18.66
CA ARG A 6 -6.68 -11.52 17.95
C ARG A 6 -6.07 -10.61 16.88
N GLU A 7 -6.87 -9.70 16.30
CA GLU A 7 -6.42 -8.88 15.17
C GLU A 7 -6.72 -7.38 15.37
N PRO A 8 -5.67 -6.53 15.41
CA PRO A 8 -5.81 -5.09 15.63
C PRO A 8 -6.23 -4.29 14.38
N LEU A 9 -6.17 -4.90 13.19
CA LEU A 9 -6.60 -4.28 11.94
C LEU A 9 -7.83 -4.98 11.40
N HIS A 10 -8.81 -4.21 10.96
CA HIS A 10 -10.00 -4.73 10.30
C HIS A 10 -9.62 -5.46 8.98
N GLU A 11 -10.42 -6.44 8.57
CA GLU A 11 -10.14 -7.21 7.34
C GLU A 11 -9.98 -6.34 6.10
N THR A 12 -10.73 -5.23 6.04
CA THR A 12 -10.67 -4.22 4.98
C THR A 12 -9.30 -3.54 4.95
N THR A 13 -8.76 -3.13 6.10
CA THR A 13 -7.43 -2.52 6.22
C THR A 13 -6.32 -3.51 5.82
N ARG A 14 -6.46 -4.80 6.19
CA ARG A 14 -5.53 -5.87 5.78
C ARG A 14 -5.55 -6.13 4.26
N LYS A 15 -6.73 -6.13 3.63
CA LYS A 15 -6.87 -6.26 2.16
C LYS A 15 -6.21 -5.09 1.45
N THR A 16 -6.48 -3.85 1.88
CA THR A 16 -5.86 -2.65 1.31
C THR A 16 -4.34 -2.65 1.50
N ARG A 17 -3.83 -3.09 2.65
CA ARG A 17 -2.38 -3.27 2.89
C ARG A 17 -1.75 -4.24 1.89
N ARG A 18 -2.35 -5.42 1.71
CA ARG A 18 -1.83 -6.45 0.81
C ARG A 18 -1.80 -5.93 -0.62
N ASN A 19 -2.87 -5.27 -1.06
CA ASN A 19 -2.95 -4.69 -2.40
C ASN A 19 -1.89 -3.60 -2.59
N LEU A 20 -1.70 -2.73 -1.59
CA LEU A 20 -0.67 -1.71 -1.62
C LEU A 20 0.73 -2.33 -1.75
N LEU A 21 1.08 -3.31 -0.91
CA LEU A 21 2.38 -3.99 -0.99
C LEU A 21 2.58 -4.71 -2.32
N PHE A 22 1.55 -5.39 -2.83
CA PHE A 22 1.63 -6.13 -4.09
C PHE A 22 1.84 -5.19 -5.28
N ILE A 23 1.10 -4.08 -5.32
CA ILE A 23 1.16 -3.12 -6.43
C ILE A 23 2.42 -2.25 -6.34
N SER A 24 2.88 -1.89 -5.14
CA SER A 24 4.19 -1.26 -4.95
C SER A 24 5.34 -2.19 -5.35
N LEU A 25 5.24 -3.50 -5.07
CA LEU A 25 6.24 -4.46 -5.55
C LEU A 25 6.25 -4.53 -7.08
N ILE A 26 5.08 -4.56 -7.73
CA ILE A 26 4.99 -4.51 -9.20
C ILE A 26 5.63 -3.23 -9.75
N GLY A 27 5.26 -2.05 -9.23
CA GLY A 27 5.86 -0.77 -9.65
C GLY A 27 7.37 -0.72 -9.44
N PHE A 28 7.85 -1.29 -8.32
CA PHE A 28 9.27 -1.40 -8.04
C PHE A 28 10.00 -2.35 -9.01
N THR A 29 9.42 -3.51 -9.33
CA THR A 29 10.01 -4.44 -10.31
C THR A 29 10.03 -3.87 -11.73
N MET A 30 9.03 -3.07 -12.11
CA MET A 30 9.01 -2.35 -13.39
C MET A 30 10.14 -1.32 -13.51
N THR A 31 10.53 -0.69 -12.38
CA THR A 31 11.55 0.37 -12.35
C THR A 31 12.97 -0.19 -12.22
N LEU A 32 13.25 -1.07 -11.26
CA LEU A 32 14.58 -1.65 -11.06
C LEU A 32 14.95 -2.74 -12.07
N GLY A 33 13.98 -3.57 -12.46
CA GLY A 33 14.26 -4.71 -13.33
C GLY A 33 14.57 -4.31 -14.76
N GLY A 34 14.30 -3.06 -15.17
CA GLY A 34 14.24 -2.68 -16.59
C GLY A 34 13.21 -3.48 -17.37
N ILE A 35 12.37 -4.27 -16.68
CA ILE A 35 11.28 -5.08 -17.23
C ILE A 35 10.10 -4.14 -17.44
N THR A 36 10.30 -3.15 -18.31
CA THR A 36 9.15 -2.54 -18.95
C THR A 36 8.69 -3.55 -19.99
N PRO A 37 7.47 -4.11 -19.89
CA PRO A 37 6.98 -5.01 -20.91
C PRO A 37 7.02 -4.27 -22.25
N LYS A 38 7.85 -4.76 -23.19
CA LYS A 38 7.95 -4.20 -24.55
C LYS A 38 6.64 -4.40 -25.32
N LYS A 39 5.81 -5.34 -24.87
CA LYS A 39 4.44 -5.60 -25.32
C LYS A 39 3.60 -6.01 -24.12
N VAL A 40 2.40 -5.45 -23.99
CA VAL A 40 1.39 -5.95 -23.05
C VAL A 40 0.37 -6.70 -23.90
N ASP A 41 0.64 -7.97 -24.20
CA ASP A 41 -0.21 -8.81 -25.06
C ASP A 41 -1.65 -8.91 -24.52
N ALA A 42 -1.83 -8.82 -23.20
CA ALA A 42 -3.15 -8.82 -22.56
C ALA A 42 -4.03 -7.59 -22.94
N LEU A 43 -3.43 -6.51 -23.43
CA LEU A 43 -4.13 -5.29 -23.86
C LEU A 43 -4.03 -5.04 -25.37
N GLY A 44 -3.25 -5.84 -26.13
CA GLY A 44 -3.05 -5.66 -27.56
C GLY A 44 -2.30 -4.37 -27.95
N ILE A 45 -1.62 -3.72 -26.99
CA ILE A 45 -0.91 -2.45 -27.21
C ILE A 45 0.60 -2.73 -27.31
N GLU A 46 1.20 -2.35 -28.44
CA GLU A 46 2.67 -2.28 -28.55
C GLU A 46 3.18 -1.10 -27.73
N VAL A 47 4.09 -1.39 -26.80
CA VAL A 47 4.61 -0.39 -25.87
C VAL A 47 5.76 0.36 -26.54
N THR A 48 5.43 1.41 -27.28
CA THR A 48 6.37 2.46 -27.70
C THR A 48 6.76 3.33 -26.49
N ASP A 49 7.85 4.11 -26.59
CA ASP A 49 8.35 4.94 -25.47
C ASP A 49 7.30 5.93 -24.93
N ILE A 50 6.39 6.40 -25.79
CA ILE A 50 5.25 7.27 -25.40
C ILE A 50 4.20 6.50 -24.58
N ASN A 51 3.91 5.25 -24.97
CA ASN A 51 2.95 4.40 -24.26
C ASN A 51 3.49 3.93 -22.91
N LYS A 52 4.82 3.79 -22.80
CA LYS A 52 5.52 3.44 -21.56
C LYS A 52 5.36 4.51 -20.47
N ALA A 53 5.56 5.79 -20.81
CA ALA A 53 5.41 6.89 -19.86
C ALA A 53 3.97 6.95 -19.31
N ASN A 54 2.96 6.80 -20.17
CA ASN A 54 1.56 6.78 -19.75
C ASN A 54 1.24 5.61 -18.81
N LEU A 55 1.79 4.42 -19.07
CA LEU A 55 1.58 3.25 -18.23
C LEU A 55 2.21 3.41 -16.83
N LEU A 56 3.39 4.04 -16.77
CA LEU A 56 4.05 4.40 -15.50
C LEU A 56 3.28 5.48 -14.72
N ILE A 57 2.72 6.48 -15.42
CA ILE A 57 1.85 7.50 -14.81
C ILE A 57 0.59 6.86 -14.21
N ILE A 58 -0.06 5.94 -14.93
CA ILE A 58 -1.23 5.23 -14.41
C ILE A 58 -0.85 4.41 -13.15
N ALA A 59 0.26 3.68 -13.19
CA ALA A 59 0.76 2.93 -12.03
C ALA A 59 1.06 3.86 -10.83
N PHE A 60 1.63 5.03 -11.09
CA PHE A 60 1.87 6.07 -10.09
C PHE A 60 0.56 6.51 -9.42
N PHE A 61 -0.49 6.82 -10.19
CA PHE A 61 -1.79 7.19 -9.63
C PHE A 61 -2.44 6.05 -8.84
N ILE A 62 -2.33 4.80 -9.29
CA ILE A 62 -2.86 3.64 -8.57
C ILE A 62 -2.17 3.48 -7.21
N ILE A 63 -0.84 3.55 -7.17
CA ILE A 63 -0.07 3.45 -5.91
C ILE A 63 -0.42 4.62 -4.98
N GLY A 64 -0.53 5.84 -5.51
CA GLY A 64 -0.94 7.03 -4.77
C GLY A 64 -2.33 6.89 -4.16
N TYR A 65 -3.29 6.40 -4.95
CA TYR A 65 -4.64 6.11 -4.47
C TYR A 65 -4.64 5.09 -3.33
N LEU A 66 -3.93 3.96 -3.50
CA LEU A 66 -3.86 2.91 -2.48
C LEU A 66 -3.19 3.38 -1.20
N LEU A 67 -2.15 4.23 -1.29
CA LEU A 67 -1.53 4.88 -0.13
C LEU A 67 -2.52 5.76 0.63
N LEU A 68 -3.30 6.56 -0.09
CA LEU A 68 -4.30 7.44 0.49
C LEU A 68 -5.42 6.63 1.16
N SER A 69 -5.98 5.65 0.45
CA SER A 69 -7.00 4.75 0.99
C SER A 69 -6.49 4.00 2.22
N PHE A 70 -5.26 3.48 2.19
CA PHE A 70 -4.65 2.82 3.35
C PHE A 70 -4.52 3.77 4.53
N SER A 71 -4.08 5.01 4.30
CA SER A 71 -3.94 6.03 5.35
C SER A 71 -5.29 6.37 6.00
N ILE A 72 -6.37 6.46 5.21
CA ILE A 72 -7.72 6.71 5.71
C ILE A 72 -8.21 5.53 6.56
N PHE A 73 -8.04 4.30 6.08
CA PHE A 73 -8.49 3.11 6.81
C PHE A 73 -7.74 2.90 8.13
N VAL A 74 -6.42 3.10 8.15
CA VAL A 74 -5.62 3.03 9.38
C VAL A 74 -6.07 4.09 10.38
N ARG A 75 -6.33 5.33 9.95
CA ARG A 75 -6.86 6.37 10.84
C ARG A 75 -8.21 5.96 11.44
N ASN A 76 -9.10 5.41 10.62
CA ASN A 76 -10.42 4.97 11.08
C ASN A 76 -10.31 3.81 12.09
N ASP A 77 -9.39 2.86 11.86
CA ASP A 77 -9.13 1.76 12.80
C ASP A 77 -8.56 2.27 14.14
N ILE A 78 -7.64 3.24 14.11
CA ILE A 78 -7.10 3.85 15.34
C ILE A 78 -8.20 4.59 16.11
N VAL A 79 -9.07 5.34 15.43
CA VAL A 79 -10.19 6.06 16.06
C VAL A 79 -11.19 5.07 16.68
N ASN A 80 -11.59 4.03 15.94
CA ASN A 80 -12.43 2.95 16.46
C ASN A 80 -11.80 2.27 17.68
N PHE A 81 -10.47 2.08 17.64
CA PHE A 81 -9.73 1.53 18.74
C PHE A 81 -9.75 2.47 19.96
N MET A 82 -9.54 3.78 19.79
CA MET A 82 -9.61 4.75 20.89
C MET A 82 -11.00 4.86 21.51
N ILE A 83 -12.06 4.77 20.71
CA ILE A 83 -13.45 4.80 21.18
C ILE A 83 -13.82 3.50 21.91
N LYS A 84 -13.30 2.34 21.49
CA LYS A 84 -13.50 1.04 22.17
C LYS A 84 -12.54 0.79 23.35
N ALA A 85 -11.40 1.48 23.38
CA ALA A 85 -10.36 1.33 24.39
C ALA A 85 -10.78 1.57 25.85
N PRO A 86 -11.70 2.49 26.23
CA PRO A 86 -12.06 2.67 27.64
C PRO A 86 -12.62 1.39 28.27
N HIS A 87 -13.24 0.51 27.49
CA HIS A 87 -13.79 -0.77 27.95
C HIS A 87 -12.76 -1.92 27.88
N MET A 88 -11.66 -1.74 27.14
CA MET A 88 -10.66 -2.75 26.78
C MET A 88 -9.26 -2.44 27.35
N LYS A 89 -9.13 -1.48 28.26
CA LYS A 89 -7.83 -1.03 28.82
C LYS A 89 -7.09 -2.09 29.65
N ARG A 90 -7.70 -3.23 29.97
CA ARG A 90 -7.15 -4.21 30.93
C ARG A 90 -6.16 -5.24 30.35
N HIS A 91 -6.07 -5.41 29.03
CA HIS A 91 -5.22 -6.45 28.40
C HIS A 91 -4.31 -5.96 27.27
N MET A 92 -4.17 -4.65 27.10
CA MET A 92 -3.43 -4.05 26.00
C MET A 92 -1.92 -4.14 26.23
N LYS A 93 -1.27 -5.21 25.78
CA LYS A 93 0.19 -5.39 25.85
C LYS A 93 0.92 -4.35 24.99
N SER A 94 2.00 -3.77 25.52
CA SER A 94 2.92 -2.84 24.82
C SER A 94 3.34 -3.33 23.42
N ASN A 95 3.50 -4.65 23.26
CA ASN A 95 3.85 -5.28 21.99
C ASN A 95 2.82 -5.07 20.86
N MET A 96 1.56 -4.76 21.19
CA MET A 96 0.49 -4.54 20.21
C MET A 96 0.61 -3.17 19.54
N LEU A 97 1.04 -2.13 20.27
CA LEU A 97 1.28 -0.80 19.71
C LEU A 97 2.48 -0.83 18.75
N LEU A 98 3.56 -1.49 19.15
CA LEU A 98 4.72 -1.73 18.27
C LEU A 98 4.35 -2.48 16.99
N ARG A 99 3.48 -3.49 17.08
CA ARG A 99 2.97 -4.21 15.91
C ARG A 99 2.12 -3.33 15.00
N LEU A 100 1.23 -2.50 15.54
CA LEU A 100 0.43 -1.54 14.77
C LEU A 100 1.34 -0.54 14.02
N TRP A 101 2.35 -0.01 14.69
CA TRP A 101 3.34 0.89 14.07
C TRP A 101 4.12 0.20 12.95
N PHE A 102 4.56 -1.04 13.14
CA PHE A 102 5.28 -1.78 12.11
C PHE A 102 4.37 -2.16 10.93
N GLU A 103 3.16 -2.66 11.22
CA GLU A 103 2.19 -3.11 10.23
C GLU A 103 1.56 -1.99 9.41
N ALA A 104 1.48 -0.78 9.96
CA ALA A 104 1.01 0.41 9.26
C ALA A 104 2.14 1.25 8.64
N GLY A 105 3.33 1.28 9.25
CA GLY A 105 4.46 2.07 8.77
C GLY A 105 5.13 1.47 7.54
N LEU A 106 5.36 0.15 7.54
CA LEU A 106 6.07 -0.53 6.44
C LEU A 106 5.41 -0.33 5.06
N PRO A 107 4.09 -0.48 4.89
CA PRO A 107 3.43 -0.29 3.60
C PRO A 107 3.51 1.15 3.10
N VAL A 108 3.45 2.14 4.01
CA VAL A 108 3.55 3.55 3.66
C VAL A 108 4.95 3.90 3.17
N ILE A 109 5.99 3.42 3.86
CA ILE A 109 7.39 3.62 3.47
C ILE A 109 7.64 2.98 2.10
N VAL A 110 7.22 1.73 1.91
CA VAL A 110 7.40 1.01 0.64
C VAL A 110 6.66 1.70 -0.51
N GLY A 111 5.40 2.11 -0.29
CA GLY A 111 4.63 2.81 -1.31
C GLY A 111 5.22 4.18 -1.66
N ALA A 112 5.61 4.97 -0.66
CA ALA A 112 6.24 6.27 -0.88
C ALA A 112 7.58 6.13 -1.65
N PHE A 113 8.40 5.15 -1.27
CA PHE A 113 9.64 4.85 -1.97
C PHE A 113 9.39 4.47 -3.43
N SER A 114 8.39 3.61 -3.70
CA SER A 114 7.98 3.25 -5.06
C SER A 114 7.51 4.44 -5.89
N LEU A 115 6.79 5.41 -5.29
CA LEU A 115 6.37 6.63 -5.99
C LEU A 115 7.56 7.49 -6.40
N THR A 116 8.57 7.65 -5.54
CA THR A 116 9.77 8.44 -5.87
C THR A 116 10.56 7.84 -7.04
N PHE A 117 10.60 6.52 -7.13
CA PHE A 117 11.24 5.81 -8.23
C PHE A 117 10.47 5.94 -9.54
N LEU A 118 9.14 5.80 -9.51
CA LEU A 118 8.30 6.01 -10.69
C LEU A 118 8.40 7.44 -11.22
N LEU A 119 8.39 8.44 -10.32
CA LEU A 119 8.60 9.85 -10.70
C LEU A 119 9.93 10.05 -11.42
N LYS A 120 11.01 9.47 -10.90
CA LYS A 120 12.34 9.57 -11.53
C LYS A 120 12.34 8.99 -12.93
N GLN A 121 11.62 7.90 -13.18
CA GLN A 121 11.60 7.21 -14.48
C GLN A 121 10.59 7.77 -15.50
N ILE A 122 9.66 8.63 -15.05
CA ILE A 122 8.78 9.40 -15.96
C ILE A 122 9.54 10.61 -16.53
N TRP A 123 10.45 11.20 -15.76
CA TRP A 123 11.16 12.43 -16.11
C TRP A 123 12.56 12.23 -16.74
N PHE A 124 13.08 11.00 -16.79
CA PHE A 124 14.38 10.62 -17.36
C PHE A 124 14.19 9.52 -18.40
#